data_AF-A0A1S6PVC2-F1
#
_entry.id   AF-A0A1S6PVC2-F1
#
_cell.length_a   1.000
_cell.length_b   1.000
_cell.length_c   1.000
_cell.angle_alpha   90.00
_cell.angle_beta   90.00
_cell.angle_gamma   90.00
#
_symmetry.space_group_name_H-M   'P 1'
#
loop_
_entity.id
_entity.type
_entity.pdbx_description
1 polymer ?
#
loop_
_entity_poly.entity_id
_entity_poly.type
_entity_poly.pdbx_seq_one_letter_code
_entity_poly.pdbx_strand_id
1 'polypeptide(L)'
;GDDLFDRLNTAVMNKHLNELMEGLTAKVFRTYNASFTLQQQLDELTDPDGSVAEKILCYNRANRAVAILCNHQRAVPKGHAKSMEKLKEKIDAKRSQIKDAERSVKDAAKDAKRGSVREKQVYDKKKKQLEKMREALAKLEIQETDRDENKTIALGTSKLNYLDPRISVAWCKK
;
A
#
# COMPACT_ATOMS: atom_id res chain seq x y z
N GLY A 1 -17.73 -3.27 -39.79
CA GLY A 1 -16.29 -3.44 -39.54
C GLY A 1 -16.07 -4.91 -39.36
N ASP A 2 -15.07 -5.46 -40.04
CA ASP A 2 -14.82 -6.90 -40.07
C ASP A 2 -14.09 -7.36 -38.80
N ASP A 3 -14.28 -8.62 -38.43
CA ASP A 3 -13.62 -9.21 -37.27
C ASP A 3 -12.10 -9.30 -37.49
N LEU A 4 -11.32 -8.88 -36.48
CA LEU A 4 -9.86 -8.97 -36.53
C LEU A 4 -9.36 -10.42 -36.67
N PHE A 5 -10.11 -11.36 -36.11
CA PHE A 5 -9.83 -12.80 -36.17
C PHE A 5 -11.05 -13.55 -36.72
N ASP A 6 -11.30 -13.39 -38.02
CA ASP A 6 -12.45 -13.93 -38.77
C ASP A 6 -12.64 -15.46 -38.68
N ARG A 7 -11.56 -16.21 -38.43
CA ARG A 7 -11.58 -17.68 -38.31
C ARG A 7 -11.47 -18.19 -36.87
N LEU A 8 -11.46 -17.29 -35.88
CA LEU A 8 -11.28 -17.66 -34.48
C LEU A 8 -12.52 -17.32 -33.66
N ASN A 9 -12.91 -18.22 -32.77
CA ASN A 9 -13.90 -17.92 -31.75
C ASN A 9 -13.50 -18.53 -30.41
N THR A 10 -14.22 -18.15 -29.34
CA THR A 10 -13.91 -18.57 -27.97
C THR A 10 -14.06 -20.06 -27.75
N ALA A 11 -14.95 -20.74 -28.48
CA ALA A 11 -15.12 -22.19 -28.37
C ALA A 11 -13.93 -22.94 -28.96
N VAL A 12 -13.46 -22.54 -30.15
CA VAL A 12 -12.27 -23.11 -30.80
C VAL A 12 -11.03 -22.91 -29.92
N MET A 13 -10.83 -21.70 -29.40
CA MET A 13 -9.70 -21.40 -28.52
C MET A 13 -9.74 -22.22 -27.22
N ASN A 14 -10.88 -22.26 -26.51
CA ASN A 14 -10.96 -23.00 -25.25
C ASN A 14 -10.87 -24.52 -25.44
N LYS A 15 -11.36 -25.06 -26.57
CA LYS A 15 -11.16 -26.47 -26.91
C LYS A 15 -9.68 -26.79 -27.02
N HIS A 16 -8.94 -25.96 -27.77
CA HIS A 16 -7.49 -26.13 -27.90
C HIS A 16 -6.76 -26.01 -26.56
N LEU A 17 -7.11 -25.03 -25.72
CA LEU A 17 -6.52 -24.89 -24.38
C LEU A 17 -6.77 -26.12 -23.50
N ASN A 18 -7.97 -26.70 -23.55
CA ASN A 18 -8.32 -27.89 -22.77
C ASN A 18 -7.57 -29.14 -23.25
N GLU A 19 -7.21 -29.22 -24.53
CA GLU A 19 -6.34 -30.29 -25.07
C GLU A 19 -4.90 -30.18 -24.54
N LEU A 20 -4.42 -28.96 -24.26
CA LEU A 20 -3.09 -28.73 -23.68
C LEU A 20 -3.03 -29.02 -22.17
N MET A 21 -4.12 -28.74 -21.46
CA MET A 21 -4.28 -29.03 -20.03
C MET A 21 -5.76 -29.14 -19.69
N GLU A 22 -6.15 -30.25 -19.07
CA GLU A 22 -7.53 -30.47 -18.67
C GLU A 22 -8.06 -29.34 -17.77
N GLY A 23 -9.23 -28.78 -18.12
CA GLY A 23 -9.86 -27.68 -17.40
C GLY A 23 -9.28 -26.29 -17.71
N LEU A 24 -8.24 -26.19 -18.55
CA LEU A 24 -7.65 -24.91 -18.93
C LEU A 24 -8.57 -24.14 -19.88
N THR A 25 -8.81 -22.88 -19.53
CA THR A 25 -9.62 -21.94 -20.34
C THR A 25 -8.96 -20.57 -20.32
N ALA A 26 -9.34 -19.69 -21.25
CA ALA A 26 -8.74 -18.35 -21.34
C ALA A 26 -8.85 -17.53 -20.04
N LYS A 27 -9.91 -17.71 -19.24
CA LYS A 27 -10.07 -17.01 -17.95
C LYS A 27 -9.05 -17.45 -16.89
N VAL A 28 -8.53 -18.68 -16.99
CA VAL A 28 -7.55 -19.22 -16.03
C VAL A 28 -6.25 -18.43 -16.13
N PHE A 29 -5.84 -18.03 -17.34
CA PHE A 29 -4.65 -17.19 -17.55
C PHE A 29 -4.72 -15.85 -16.82
N ARG A 30 -5.90 -15.20 -16.78
CA ARG A 30 -6.07 -13.95 -16.03
C ARG A 30 -5.84 -14.16 -14.53
N THR A 31 -6.35 -15.26 -13.99
CA THR A 31 -6.20 -15.61 -12.55
C THR A 31 -4.77 -15.99 -12.21
N TYR A 32 -4.14 -16.80 -13.07
CA TYR A 32 -2.73 -17.17 -12.94
C TYR A 32 -1.82 -15.95 -12.97
N ASN A 33 -1.91 -15.13 -14.02
CA ASN A 33 -1.06 -13.94 -14.16
C ASN A 33 -1.28 -12.97 -12.99
N ALA A 34 -2.52 -12.75 -12.56
CA ALA A 34 -2.83 -11.90 -11.41
C ALA A 34 -2.21 -12.41 -10.10
N SER A 35 -2.38 -13.69 -9.79
CA SER A 35 -1.85 -14.29 -8.56
C SER A 35 -0.32 -14.35 -8.57
N PHE A 36 0.27 -14.72 -9.71
CA PHE A 36 1.71 -14.77 -9.88
C PHE A 36 2.35 -13.38 -9.75
N THR A 37 1.77 -12.36 -10.40
CA THR A 37 2.23 -10.97 -10.25
C THR A 37 2.13 -10.49 -8.82
N LEU A 38 1.04 -10.81 -8.09
CA LEU A 38 0.95 -10.45 -6.67
C LEU A 38 2.12 -11.03 -5.89
N GLN A 39 2.40 -12.33 -6.05
CA GLN A 39 3.47 -13.00 -5.32
C GLN A 39 4.83 -12.37 -5.61
N GLN A 40 5.18 -12.20 -6.90
CA GLN A 40 6.44 -11.58 -7.29
C GLN A 40 6.59 -10.16 -6.73
N GLN A 41 5.54 -9.35 -6.81
CA GLN A 41 5.57 -7.98 -6.30
C GLN A 41 5.65 -7.93 -4.77
N LEU A 42 5.02 -8.85 -4.05
CA LEU A 42 5.17 -8.94 -2.60
C LEU A 42 6.58 -9.37 -2.21
N ASP A 43 7.19 -10.30 -2.94
CA ASP A 43 8.57 -10.74 -2.69
C ASP A 43 9.60 -9.64 -2.97
N GLU A 44 9.36 -8.80 -3.99
CA GLU A 44 10.24 -7.69 -4.38
C GLU A 44 10.08 -6.44 -3.50
N LEU A 45 8.84 -6.05 -3.19
CA LEU A 45 8.54 -4.76 -2.55
C LEU A 45 8.53 -4.82 -1.02
N THR A 46 8.39 -5.99 -0.41
CA THR A 46 8.23 -6.09 1.05
C THR A 46 9.57 -6.02 1.76
N ASP A 47 9.79 -4.95 2.52
CA ASP A 47 10.87 -4.88 3.51
C ASP A 47 10.46 -5.67 4.78
N PRO A 48 11.22 -6.73 5.17
CA PRO A 48 10.95 -7.50 6.38
C PRO A 48 11.00 -6.66 7.66
N ASP A 49 11.84 -5.63 7.72
CA ASP A 49 12.05 -4.78 8.88
C ASP A 49 11.14 -3.54 8.88
N GLY A 50 10.37 -3.35 7.80
CA GLY A 50 9.40 -2.29 7.66
C GLY A 50 8.28 -2.34 8.70
N SER A 51 7.77 -1.17 9.06
CA SER A 51 6.60 -1.05 9.93
C SER A 51 5.35 -1.67 9.28
N VAL A 52 4.35 -2.00 10.10
CA VAL A 52 3.06 -2.53 9.60
C VAL A 52 2.42 -1.59 8.57
N ALA A 53 2.58 -0.27 8.73
CA ALA A 53 2.03 0.69 7.78
C ALA A 53 2.74 0.64 6.43
N GLU A 54 4.06 0.51 6.41
CA GLU A 54 4.86 0.37 5.19
C GLU A 54 4.56 -0.95 4.49
N LYS A 55 4.47 -2.06 5.25
CA LYS A 55 4.08 -3.35 4.70
C LYS A 55 2.70 -3.32 4.04
N ILE A 56 1.72 -2.62 4.64
CA ILE A 56 0.39 -2.43 4.03
C ILE A 56 0.49 -1.64 2.73
N LEU A 57 1.31 -0.59 2.66
CA LEU A 57 1.53 0.18 1.43
C LEU A 57 2.15 -0.70 0.34
N CYS A 58 3.15 -1.54 0.68
CA CYS A 58 3.74 -2.50 -0.25
C CYS A 58 2.70 -3.49 -0.79
N TYR A 59 1.83 -4.01 0.08
CA TYR A 59 0.73 -4.87 -0.34
C TYR A 59 -0.23 -4.17 -1.31
N ASN A 60 -0.60 -2.92 -1.02
CA ASN A 60 -1.47 -2.15 -1.89
C ASN A 60 -0.82 -1.85 -3.24
N ARG A 61 0.49 -1.57 -3.28
CA ARG A 61 1.27 -1.42 -4.53
C ARG A 61 1.32 -2.70 -5.34
N ALA A 62 1.56 -3.85 -4.69
CA ALA A 62 1.52 -5.15 -5.35
C ALA A 62 0.14 -5.44 -5.96
N ASN A 63 -0.94 -5.20 -5.21
CA ASN A 63 -2.30 -5.35 -5.74
C ASN A 63 -2.63 -4.31 -6.84
N ARG A 64 -2.06 -3.10 -6.77
CA ARG A 64 -2.20 -2.07 -7.81
C ARG A 64 -1.57 -2.54 -9.13
N ALA A 65 -0.39 -3.17 -9.09
CA ALA A 65 0.23 -3.75 -10.28
C ALA A 65 -0.69 -4.81 -10.92
N VAL A 66 -1.30 -5.68 -10.12
CA VAL A 66 -2.28 -6.66 -10.60
C VAL A 66 -3.52 -6.00 -11.19
N ALA A 67 -4.05 -4.96 -10.53
CA ALA A 67 -5.22 -4.23 -11.01
C ALA A 67 -4.94 -3.53 -12.35
N ILE A 68 -3.73 -3.00 -12.55
CA ILE A 68 -3.28 -2.44 -13.84
C ILE A 68 -3.21 -3.53 -14.90
N LEU A 69 -2.58 -4.66 -14.60
CA LEU A 69 -2.50 -5.81 -15.51
C LEU A 69 -3.90 -6.30 -15.95
N CYS A 70 -4.87 -6.27 -15.04
CA CYS A 70 -6.25 -6.67 -15.29
C CYS A 70 -7.13 -5.54 -15.88
N ASN A 71 -6.57 -4.36 -16.14
CA ASN A 71 -7.28 -3.17 -16.59
C ASN A 71 -8.46 -2.74 -15.69
N HIS A 72 -8.32 -2.89 -14.37
CA HIS A 72 -9.32 -2.45 -13.39
C HIS A 72 -9.20 -0.95 -13.11
N GLN A 73 -9.52 -0.14 -14.12
CA GLN A 73 -9.50 1.31 -14.02
C GLN A 73 -10.77 1.85 -13.36
N ARG A 74 -10.66 3.04 -12.76
CA ARG A 74 -11.79 3.84 -12.29
C ARG A 74 -11.55 5.31 -12.58
N ALA A 75 -12.63 6.07 -12.72
CA ALA A 75 -12.54 7.53 -12.71
C ALA A 75 -12.08 8.02 -11.33
N VAL A 76 -11.36 9.15 -11.31
CA VAL A 76 -10.98 9.82 -10.07
C VAL A 76 -12.25 10.18 -9.28
N PRO A 77 -12.37 9.79 -7.99
CA PRO A 77 -13.54 10.14 -7.20
C PRO A 77 -13.74 11.65 -7.12
N LYS A 78 -15.00 12.13 -7.24
CA LYS A 78 -15.33 13.58 -7.23
C LYS A 78 -14.79 14.31 -6.00
N GLY A 79 -14.74 13.65 -4.84
CA GLY A 79 -14.23 14.23 -3.59
C GLY A 79 -12.73 14.05 -3.34
N HIS A 80 -11.98 13.47 -4.29
CA HIS A 80 -10.59 13.09 -4.08
C HIS A 80 -9.71 14.31 -3.74
N ALA A 81 -9.75 15.37 -4.56
CA ALA A 81 -8.95 16.58 -4.35
C ALA A 81 -9.18 17.20 -2.95
N LYS A 82 -10.44 17.42 -2.58
CA LYS A 82 -10.82 17.94 -1.26
C LYS A 82 -10.38 17.02 -0.10
N SER A 83 -10.40 15.71 -0.32
CA SER A 83 -9.94 14.75 0.69
C SER A 83 -8.42 14.74 0.85
N MET A 84 -7.67 15.00 -0.24
CA MET A 84 -6.21 15.09 -0.24
C MET A 84 -5.75 16.41 0.40
N GLU A 85 -6.42 17.52 0.10
CA GLU A 85 -6.17 18.82 0.73
C GLU A 85 -6.28 18.72 2.27
N LYS A 86 -7.40 18.18 2.78
CA LYS A 86 -7.58 17.95 4.22
C LYS A 86 -6.54 17.03 4.84
N LEU A 87 -5.98 16.09 4.08
CA LEU A 87 -4.94 15.19 4.56
C LEU A 87 -3.60 15.93 4.64
N LYS A 88 -3.27 16.74 3.63
CA LYS A 88 -2.09 17.62 3.62
C LYS A 88 -2.11 18.61 4.76
N GLU A 89 -3.23 19.28 5.01
CA GLU A 89 -3.38 20.19 6.16
C GLU A 89 -3.07 19.49 7.50
N LYS A 90 -3.53 18.24 7.67
CA LYS A 90 -3.24 17.43 8.87
C LYS A 90 -1.75 17.07 8.97
N ILE A 91 -1.14 16.71 7.84
CA ILE A 91 0.30 16.40 7.77
C ILE A 91 1.10 17.65 8.16
N ASP A 92 0.79 18.81 7.58
CA ASP A 92 1.49 20.06 7.84
C ASP A 92 1.35 20.51 9.30
N ALA A 93 0.13 20.43 9.85
CA ALA A 93 -0.10 20.69 11.27
C ALA A 93 0.73 19.75 12.16
N LYS A 94 0.82 18.46 11.79
CA LYS A 94 1.60 17.47 12.53
C LYS A 94 3.11 17.71 12.43
N ARG A 95 3.61 18.09 11.25
CA ARG A 95 5.01 18.50 11.05
C ARG A 95 5.36 19.70 11.93
N SER A 96 4.46 20.69 12.02
CA SER A 96 4.65 21.86 12.89
C SER A 96 4.76 21.46 14.37
N GLN A 97 3.83 20.61 14.85
CA GLN A 97 3.88 20.07 16.22
C GLN A 97 5.17 19.30 16.52
N ILE A 98 5.66 18.51 15.55
CA ILE A 98 6.92 17.78 15.67
C ILE A 98 8.10 18.75 15.80
N LYS A 99 8.15 19.81 15.00
CA LYS A 99 9.20 20.83 15.07
C LYS A 99 9.25 21.51 16.45
N ASP A 100 8.09 21.80 17.04
CA ASP A 100 8.00 22.34 18.41
C ASP A 100 8.43 21.33 19.47
N ALA A 101 8.02 20.06 19.31
CA ALA A 101 8.44 18.97 20.19
C ALA A 101 9.95 18.70 20.10
N GLU A 102 10.55 18.78 18.93
CA GLU A 102 12.00 18.65 18.72
C GLU A 102 12.77 19.75 19.45
N ARG A 103 12.32 21.00 19.35
CA ARG A 103 12.88 22.11 20.14
C ARG A 103 12.78 21.83 21.64
N SER A 104 11.59 21.41 22.10
CA SER A 104 11.33 21.08 23.49
C SER A 104 12.17 19.91 24.03
N VAL A 105 12.45 18.91 23.19
CA VAL A 105 13.34 17.78 23.50
C VAL A 105 14.79 18.24 23.57
N LYS A 106 15.23 19.10 22.63
CA LYS A 106 16.59 19.65 22.60
C LYS A 106 16.89 20.46 23.86
N ASP A 107 15.95 21.28 24.31
CA ASP A 107 16.13 22.07 25.53
C ASP A 107 16.11 21.18 26.78
N ALA A 108 15.16 20.23 26.87
CA ALA A 108 15.15 19.25 27.95
C ALA A 108 16.43 18.38 27.99
N ALA A 109 17.05 18.11 26.84
CA ALA A 109 18.32 17.39 26.77
C ALA A 109 19.49 18.21 27.36
N LYS A 110 19.48 19.53 27.17
CA LYS A 110 20.48 20.42 27.79
C LYS A 110 20.30 20.45 29.31
N ASP A 111 19.05 20.56 29.77
CA ASP A 111 18.72 20.58 31.20
C ASP A 111 19.09 19.25 31.86
N ALA A 112 18.79 18.12 31.22
CA ALA A 112 19.13 16.78 31.72
C ALA A 112 20.64 16.51 31.83
N LYS A 113 21.49 17.23 31.07
CA LYS A 113 22.97 17.10 31.18
C LYS A 113 23.51 17.73 32.46
N ARG A 114 22.86 18.76 32.98
CA ARG A 114 23.29 19.52 34.17
C ARG A 114 22.36 19.35 35.37
N GLY A 115 21.22 18.69 35.17
CA GLY A 115 20.13 18.57 36.13
C GLY A 115 20.12 17.25 36.89
N SER A 116 19.09 17.12 37.73
CA SER A 116 18.84 15.97 38.60
C SER A 116 18.19 14.81 37.85
N VAL A 117 17.89 13.74 38.59
CA VAL A 117 17.12 12.59 38.10
C VAL A 117 15.76 13.03 37.51
N ARG A 118 15.16 14.10 38.06
CA ARG A 118 13.87 14.64 37.58
C ARG A 118 13.97 15.18 36.15
N GLU A 119 15.01 15.95 35.84
CA GLU A 119 15.23 16.51 34.50
C GLU A 119 15.50 15.42 33.46
N LYS A 120 16.22 14.35 33.84
CA LYS A 120 16.40 13.17 32.98
C LYS A 120 15.07 12.48 32.66
N GLN A 121 14.20 12.29 33.66
CA GLN A 121 12.87 11.73 33.44
C GLN A 121 11.99 12.61 32.53
N VAL A 122 12.10 13.94 32.63
CA VAL A 122 11.38 14.88 31.75
C VAL A 122 11.88 14.74 30.30
N TYR A 123 13.19 14.66 30.10
CA TYR A 123 13.78 14.42 28.78
C TYR A 123 13.27 13.11 28.16
N ASP A 124 13.32 12.01 28.90
CA ASP A 124 12.86 10.70 28.40
C ASP A 124 11.37 10.70 28.02
N LYS A 125 10.53 11.37 28.82
CA LYS A 125 9.10 11.54 28.50
C LYS A 125 8.89 12.33 27.20
N LYS A 126 9.56 13.47 27.04
CA LYS A 126 9.45 14.30 25.83
C LYS A 126 9.99 13.57 24.61
N LYS A 127 11.11 12.85 24.74
CA LYS A 127 11.68 12.02 23.67
C LYS A 127 10.69 10.95 23.22
N LYS A 128 10.11 10.19 24.16
CA LYS A 128 9.10 9.16 23.85
C LYS A 128 7.85 9.75 23.19
N GLN A 129 7.43 10.95 23.60
CA GLN A 129 6.31 11.65 22.96
C GLN A 129 6.64 12.07 21.52
N LEU A 130 7.85 12.58 21.28
CA LEU A 130 8.32 12.95 19.94
C LEU A 130 8.34 11.75 19.00
N GLU A 131 8.87 10.60 19.43
CA GLU A 131 8.88 9.38 18.62
C GLU A 131 7.46 8.94 18.23
N LYS A 132 6.51 8.94 19.18
CA LYS A 132 5.09 8.67 18.87
C LYS A 132 4.49 9.65 17.87
N MET A 133 4.87 10.93 17.94
CA MET A 133 4.40 11.93 16.98
C MET A 133 4.96 11.66 15.58
N ARG A 134 6.24 11.28 15.48
CA ARG A 134 6.90 10.92 14.22
C ARG A 134 6.28 9.67 13.59
N GLU A 135 6.03 8.61 14.36
CA GLU A 135 5.31 7.42 13.89
C GLU A 135 3.91 7.77 13.36
N ALA A 136 3.19 8.66 14.06
CA ALA A 136 1.88 9.12 13.61
C ALA A 136 1.94 9.95 12.32
N LEU A 137 2.99 10.76 12.14
CA LEU A 137 3.22 11.50 10.89
C LEU A 137 3.51 10.53 9.74
N ALA A 138 4.40 9.56 9.93
CA ALA A 138 4.74 8.57 8.91
C ALA A 138 3.49 7.81 8.42
N LYS A 139 2.57 7.45 9.32
CA LYS A 139 1.28 6.83 8.95
C LYS A 139 0.41 7.74 8.08
N LEU A 140 0.38 9.05 8.33
CA LEU A 140 -0.38 10.00 7.53
C LEU A 140 0.25 10.18 6.13
N GLU A 141 1.57 10.26 6.05
CA GLU A 141 2.31 10.36 4.77
C GLU A 141 2.11 9.09 3.91
N ILE A 142 2.15 7.92 4.53
CA ILE A 142 1.84 6.64 3.87
C ILE A 142 0.39 6.63 3.36
N GLN A 143 -0.56 7.09 4.18
CA GLN A 143 -1.97 7.19 3.77
C GLN A 143 -2.18 8.15 2.60
N GLU A 144 -1.43 9.26 2.55
CA GLU A 144 -1.46 10.20 1.43
C GLU A 144 -0.99 9.53 0.15
N THR A 145 0.15 8.84 0.23
CA THR A 145 0.75 8.14 -0.90
C THR A 145 -0.17 7.05 -1.44
N ASP A 146 -0.70 6.19 -0.56
CA ASP A 146 -1.63 5.11 -0.93
C ASP A 146 -2.89 5.65 -1.63
N ARG A 147 -3.42 6.78 -1.16
CA ARG A 147 -4.60 7.40 -1.77
C ARG A 147 -4.32 7.98 -3.15
N ASP A 148 -3.21 8.66 -3.32
CA ASP A 148 -2.87 9.30 -4.60
C ASP A 148 -2.53 8.24 -5.67
N GLU A 149 -1.72 7.23 -5.31
CA GLU A 149 -1.33 6.15 -6.23
C GLU A 149 -2.55 5.38 -6.75
N ASN A 150 -3.58 5.21 -5.92
CA ASN A 150 -4.77 4.43 -6.26
C ASN A 150 -5.95 5.27 -6.79
N LYS A 151 -5.80 6.58 -7.03
CA LYS A 151 -6.94 7.44 -7.41
C LYS A 151 -7.66 7.02 -8.70
N THR A 152 -6.96 6.39 -9.64
CA THR A 152 -7.50 5.88 -10.91
C THR A 152 -7.61 4.36 -10.99
N ILE A 153 -7.27 3.62 -9.93
CA ILE A 153 -7.20 2.15 -9.95
C ILE A 153 -8.20 1.55 -8.95
N ALA A 154 -8.97 0.55 -9.39
CA ALA A 154 -9.93 -0.18 -8.57
C ALA A 154 -9.34 -1.51 -8.07
N LEU A 155 -8.93 -1.54 -6.81
CA LEU A 155 -8.27 -2.70 -6.19
C LEU A 155 -9.21 -3.82 -5.75
N GLY A 156 -10.51 -3.56 -5.65
CA GLY A 156 -11.49 -4.52 -5.10
C GLY A 156 -11.69 -5.74 -5.98
N THR A 157 -11.81 -5.54 -7.29
CA THR A 157 -12.10 -6.61 -8.25
C THR A 157 -10.94 -7.60 -8.35
N SER A 158 -9.69 -7.13 -8.44
CA SER A 158 -8.50 -8.00 -8.39
C SER A 158 -8.47 -8.78 -7.09
N LYS A 159 -8.60 -8.08 -5.97
CA LYS A 159 -8.52 -8.66 -4.62
C LYS A 159 -9.50 -9.81 -4.36
N LEU A 160 -10.74 -9.68 -4.83
CA LEU A 160 -11.78 -10.67 -4.52
C LEU A 160 -11.85 -11.83 -5.53
N ASN A 161 -11.48 -11.60 -6.79
CA ASN A 161 -11.79 -12.55 -7.86
C ASN A 161 -10.57 -13.16 -8.55
N TYR A 162 -9.39 -12.56 -8.43
CA TYR A 162 -8.22 -12.94 -9.25
C TYR A 162 -6.96 -13.26 -8.44
N LEU A 163 -6.94 -12.97 -7.15
CA LEU A 163 -5.81 -13.27 -6.26
C LEU A 163 -6.07 -14.56 -5.49
N ASP A 164 -5.09 -15.47 -5.47
CA ASP A 164 -5.09 -16.59 -4.53
C ASP A 164 -4.94 -16.06 -3.10
N PRO A 165 -5.95 -16.22 -2.22
CA PRO A 165 -5.91 -15.69 -0.87
C PRO A 165 -4.82 -16.32 -0.01
N ARG A 166 -4.31 -17.51 -0.37
CA ARG A 166 -3.22 -18.17 0.36
C ARG A 166 -1.92 -17.39 0.27
N ILE A 167 -1.69 -16.68 -0.84
CA ILE A 167 -0.53 -15.78 -0.99
C ILE A 167 -0.61 -14.68 0.07
N SER A 168 -1.76 -14.02 0.19
CA SER A 168 -1.98 -12.98 1.20
C SER A 168 -1.88 -13.53 2.63
N VAL A 169 -2.44 -14.72 2.90
CA VAL A 169 -2.35 -15.37 4.22
C VAL A 169 -0.91 -15.72 4.57
N ALA A 170 -0.15 -16.28 3.62
CA ALA A 170 1.26 -16.60 3.83
C ALA A 170 2.09 -15.34 4.11
N TRP A 171 1.86 -14.27 3.33
CA TRP A 171 2.51 -12.98 3.53
C TRP A 171 2.19 -12.37 4.90
N CYS A 172 0.93 -12.40 5.35
CA CYS A 172 0.54 -11.89 6.68
C CYS A 172 1.13 -12.70 7.86
N LYS A 173 1.49 -13.97 7.65
CA LYS A 173 2.07 -14.83 8.69
C LYS A 173 3.60 -14.73 8.79
N LYS A 174 4.25 -14.17 7.76
CA LYS A 174 5.69 -13.97 7.69
C LYS A 174 6.09 -12.71 8.45
#